data_AF-X1Q8N7-F1
#
_entry.id   AF-X1Q8N7-F1
#
_cell.length_a   1.000
_cell.length_b   1.000
_cell.length_c   1.000
_cell.angle_alpha   90.00
_cell.angle_beta   90.00
_cell.angle_gamma   90.00
#
_symmetry.space_group_name_H-M   'P 1'
#
loop_
_entity.id
_entity.type
_entity.pdbx_description
1 polymer ?
#
loop_
_entity_poly.entity_id
_entity_poly.type
_entity_poly.pdbx_seq_one_letter_code
_entity_poly.pdbx_strand_id
1 'polypeptide(L)'
;MLYYAGGKNKEEVQTPLLIESNGNKFAFIDCNYWGPDYVWATDENPGAAKCDYEYMCSEIERLKKEGYIVIITFQYVEHYDYNPTHHQ
;
A
#
# COMPACT_ATOMS: atom_id res chain seq x y z
N MET A 1 -0.17 10.54 14.85
CA MET A 1 0.61 9.29 14.72
C MET A 1 0.75 9.02 13.23
N LEU A 2 1.95 8.73 12.74
CA LEU A 2 2.15 8.32 11.34
C LEU A 2 1.88 6.83 11.23
N TYR A 3 1.17 6.42 10.18
CA TYR A 3 0.86 5.01 9.89
C TYR A 3 0.87 4.80 8.37
N TYR A 4 1.04 3.54 7.98
CA TYR A 4 1.22 3.06 6.61
C TYR A 4 0.65 1.63 6.52
N ALA A 5 0.25 1.17 5.33
CA ALA A 5 -0.35 -0.15 5.13
C ALA A 5 -1.72 -0.36 5.77
N GLY A 6 -2.50 0.71 5.89
CA GLY A 6 -3.86 0.69 6.39
C GLY A 6 -4.41 2.10 6.64
N GLY A 7 -5.71 2.20 6.90
CA GLY A 7 -6.41 3.47 7.02
C GLY A 7 -7.86 3.27 7.43
N LYS A 8 -8.54 4.35 7.83
CA LYS A 8 -9.93 4.28 8.30
C LYS A 8 -10.95 4.12 7.19
N ASN A 9 -10.57 4.46 5.97
CA ASN A 9 -11.43 4.40 4.79
C ASN A 9 -10.57 4.33 3.51
N LYS A 10 -11.22 4.24 2.34
CA LYS A 10 -10.55 4.18 1.02
C LYS A 10 -9.58 5.32 0.75
N GLU A 11 -9.93 6.54 1.15
CA GLU A 11 -9.10 7.73 0.89
C GLU A 11 -7.80 7.66 1.71
N GLU A 12 -7.89 7.32 3.00
CA GLU A 12 -6.72 7.19 3.87
C GLU A 12 -5.80 6.06 3.42
N VAL A 13 -6.32 4.89 3.02
CA VAL A 13 -5.47 3.75 2.61
C VAL A 13 -4.73 3.97 1.30
N GLN A 14 -5.24 4.82 0.40
CA GLN A 14 -4.56 5.13 -0.85
C GLN A 14 -3.50 6.23 -0.68
N THR A 15 -3.58 7.02 0.39
CA THR A 15 -2.69 8.17 0.61
C THR A 15 -1.26 7.70 0.97
N PRO A 16 -0.23 8.08 0.21
CA PRO A 16 1.15 7.74 0.56
C PRO A 16 1.58 8.37 1.88
N LEU A 17 2.31 7.62 2.70
CA LEU A 17 2.97 8.21 3.88
C LEU A 17 4.25 8.92 3.44
N LEU A 18 4.29 10.23 3.64
CA LEU A 18 5.43 11.07 3.32
C LEU A 18 6.25 11.38 4.58
N ILE A 19 7.54 11.10 4.54
CA ILE A 19 8.48 11.35 5.65
C ILE A 19 9.66 12.16 5.11
N GLU A 20 9.89 13.33 5.70
CA GLU A 20 11.13 14.08 5.49
C GLU A 20 12.02 13.96 6.74
N SER A 21 13.25 13.47 6.56
CA SER A 21 14.19 13.28 7.67
C SER A 21 15.63 13.38 7.21
N ASN A 22 16.44 14.18 7.92
CA ASN A 22 17.86 14.40 7.63
C ASN A 22 18.13 14.81 6.16
N GLY A 23 17.25 15.64 5.59
CA GLY A 23 17.34 16.09 4.20
C GLY A 23 16.90 15.05 3.16
N ASN A 24 16.48 13.85 3.57
CA ASN A 24 15.91 12.83 2.69
C ASN A 24 14.39 12.92 2.67
N LYS A 25 13.80 12.60 1.52
CA LYS A 25 12.36 12.50 1.31
C LYS A 25 12.00 11.04 1.02
N PHE A 26 11.16 10.42 1.84
CA PHE A 26 10.67 9.06 1.65
C PHE A 26 9.16 9.09 1.45
N ALA A 27 8.68 8.30 0.49
CA ALA A 27 7.26 8.06 0.29
C ALA A 27 6.99 6.57 0.36
N PHE A 28 6.07 6.16 1.23
CA PHE A 28 5.65 4.77 1.37
C PHE A 28 4.26 4.61 0.74
N ILE A 29 4.14 3.65 -0.18
CA ILE A 29 2.88 3.30 -0.86
C ILE A 29 2.67 1.78 -0.75
N ASP A 30 1.44 1.33 -0.51
CA ASP A 30 1.13 -0.09 -0.38
C ASP A 30 -0.15 -0.47 -1.11
N CYS A 31 -0.30 -1.78 -1.32
CA CYS A 31 -1.59 -2.39 -1.61
C CYS A 31 -1.59 -3.90 -1.28
N ASN A 32 -2.77 -4.44 -1.06
CA ASN A 32 -3.01 -5.88 -1.03
C ASN A 32 -3.66 -6.33 -2.33
N TYR A 33 -3.02 -7.27 -3.02
CA TYR A 33 -3.59 -7.92 -4.20
C TYR A 33 -4.61 -8.98 -3.80
N TRP A 34 -4.37 -9.67 -2.69
CA TRP A 34 -5.15 -10.83 -2.27
C TRP A 34 -5.84 -10.62 -0.92
N GLY A 35 -7.06 -11.12 -0.83
CA GLY A 35 -7.84 -11.10 0.40
C GLY A 35 -9.34 -11.19 0.11
N PRO A 36 -10.15 -11.63 1.08
CA PRO A 36 -11.60 -11.54 0.98
C PRO A 36 -12.08 -10.08 1.14
N ASP A 37 -13.24 -9.75 0.61
CA ASP A 37 -13.72 -8.34 0.54
C ASP A 37 -13.67 -7.58 1.88
N TYR A 38 -13.85 -8.26 3.02
CA TYR A 38 -13.86 -7.66 4.35
C TYR A 38 -12.49 -7.20 4.88
N VAL A 39 -11.38 -7.52 4.20
CA VAL A 39 -10.04 -7.01 4.60
C VAL A 39 -9.70 -5.66 3.95
N TRP A 40 -10.42 -5.28 2.90
CA TRP A 40 -10.19 -4.01 2.22
C TRP A 40 -10.97 -2.89 2.90
N ALA A 41 -10.37 -1.70 2.91
CA ALA A 41 -11.09 -0.53 3.41
C ALA A 41 -12.30 -0.20 2.52
N THR A 42 -13.40 0.20 3.16
CA THR A 42 -14.55 0.79 2.49
C THR A 42 -14.60 2.29 2.74
N ASP A 43 -15.66 2.97 2.33
CA ASP A 43 -15.78 4.40 2.63
C ASP A 43 -16.06 4.63 4.13
N GLU A 44 -16.61 3.61 4.81
CA GLU A 44 -17.05 3.62 6.20
C GLU A 44 -16.23 2.72 7.14
N ASN A 45 -15.42 1.80 6.62
CA ASN A 45 -14.70 0.81 7.43
C ASN A 45 -13.19 0.79 7.15
N PRO A 46 -12.36 0.58 8.19
CA PRO A 46 -10.92 0.47 8.05
C PRO A 46 -10.50 -0.83 7.34
N GLY A 47 -9.31 -0.82 6.75
CA GLY A 47 -8.73 -2.00 6.11
C GLY A 47 -7.45 -1.67 5.35
N ALA A 48 -7.04 -2.58 4.46
CA ALA A 48 -5.95 -2.38 3.52
C ALA A 48 -6.43 -1.74 2.20
N ALA A 49 -5.53 -1.09 1.45
CA ALA A 49 -5.81 -0.69 0.08
C ALA A 49 -5.87 -1.93 -0.83
N LYS A 50 -6.89 -2.04 -1.67
CA LYS A 50 -6.87 -2.98 -2.80
C LYS A 50 -5.98 -2.41 -3.91
N CYS A 51 -5.16 -3.24 -4.54
CA CYS A 51 -4.26 -2.77 -5.60
C CYS A 51 -5.02 -2.14 -6.78
N ASP A 52 -4.69 -0.88 -7.05
CA ASP A 52 -5.03 -0.15 -8.27
C ASP A 52 -3.70 0.19 -8.96
N TYR A 53 -3.30 -0.64 -9.92
CA TYR A 53 -1.99 -0.51 -10.54
C TYR A 53 -1.84 0.78 -11.36
N GLU A 54 -2.92 1.30 -11.94
CA GLU A 54 -2.88 2.54 -12.71
C GLU A 54 -2.63 3.73 -11.77
N TYR A 55 -3.42 3.81 -10.69
CA TYR A 55 -3.21 4.80 -9.64
C TYR A 55 -1.79 4.72 -9.07
N MET A 56 -1.37 3.53 -8.65
CA MET A 56 -0.06 3.33 -8.03
C MET A 56 1.08 3.75 -8.94
N CYS A 57 1.06 3.35 -10.22
CA CYS A 57 2.08 3.76 -11.17
C CYS A 57 2.10 5.29 -11.34
N SER A 58 0.93 5.92 -11.49
CA SER A 58 0.83 7.38 -11.62
C SER A 58 1.34 8.12 -10.38
N GLU A 59 1.07 7.59 -9.20
CA GLU A 59 1.44 8.20 -7.93
C GLU A 59 2.94 8.05 -7.65
N ILE A 60 3.52 6.88 -7.96
CA ILE A 60 4.97 6.67 -7.91
C ILE A 60 5.68 7.67 -8.83
N GLU A 61 5.18 7.89 -10.06
CA GLU A 61 5.76 8.86 -10.97
C GLU A 61 5.68 10.29 -10.43
N ARG A 62 4.55 10.68 -9.84
CA ARG A 62 4.36 12.00 -9.20
C ARG A 62 5.34 12.20 -8.06
N LEU A 63 5.42 11.24 -7.13
CA LEU A 63 6.31 11.28 -5.97
C LEU A 63 7.79 11.35 -6.36
N LYS A 64 8.19 10.59 -7.39
CA LYS A 64 9.57 10.66 -7.92
C LYS A 64 9.89 12.04 -8.51
N LYS A 65 8.94 12.66 -9.24
CA LYS A 65 9.11 14.03 -9.77
C LYS A 65 9.25 15.07 -8.65
N GLU A 66 8.65 14.81 -7.49
CA GLU A 66 8.76 15.65 -6.28
C GLU A 66 10.04 15.39 -5.45
N GLY A 67 10.88 14.44 -5.89
CA GLY A 67 12.17 14.14 -5.26
C GLY A 67 12.12 13.11 -4.13
N TYR A 68 11.03 12.34 -4.02
CA TYR A 68 10.93 11.27 -3.04
C TYR A 68 11.65 9.99 -3.48
N ILE A 69 12.28 9.32 -2.51
CA ILE A 69 12.63 7.91 -2.56
C ILE A 69 11.35 7.13 -2.27
N VAL A 70 10.80 6.48 -3.28
CA VAL A 70 9.54 5.74 -3.16
C VAL A 70 9.81 4.30 -2.75
N ILE A 71 9.20 3.86 -1.65
CA ILE A 71 9.23 2.50 -1.13
C ILE A 71 7.82 1.92 -1.31
N ILE A 72 7.72 0.87 -2.12
CA ILE A 72 6.46 0.17 -2.38
C ILE A 72 6.47 -1.20 -1.71
N THR A 73 5.36 -1.55 -1.07
CA THR A 73 5.08 -2.93 -0.67
C THR A 73 3.78 -3.38 -1.32
N PHE A 74 3.72 -4.66 -1.70
CA PHE A 74 2.47 -5.27 -2.10
C PHE A 74 2.41 -6.68 -1.54
N GLN A 75 1.23 -7.07 -1.07
CA GLN A 75 1.04 -8.41 -0.50
C GLN A 75 0.87 -9.45 -1.62
N TYR A 76 1.54 -10.59 -1.45
CA TYR A 76 1.36 -11.78 -2.28
C TYR A 76 0.22 -12.65 -1.76
N VAL A 77 -0.23 -13.60 -2.57
CA VAL A 77 -1.32 -14.53 -2.24
C VAL A 77 -1.01 -15.31 -0.97
N GLU A 78 -1.95 -15.26 -0.01
CA GLU A 78 -1.89 -16.04 1.22
C GLU A 78 -2.29 -17.49 0.96
N HIS A 79 -1.44 -18.42 1.41
CA HIS A 79 -1.71 -19.86 1.39
C HIS A 79 -1.81 -20.37 2.83
N TYR A 80 -2.96 -20.97 3.16
CA TYR A 80 -3.22 -21.57 4.46
C TYR A 80 -2.80 -23.05 4.47
N ASP A 81 -1.54 -23.31 4.11
CA ASP A 81 -0.92 -24.63 4.12
C ASP A 81 0.46 -24.54 4.80
N TYR A 82 0.84 -25.61 5.49
CA TYR A 82 2.16 -25.72 6.12
C TYR A 82 3.25 -26.13 5.12
N ASN A 83 2.87 -26.82 4.04
CA ASN A 83 3.79 -27.21 2.99
C ASN A 83 3.90 -26.12 1.92
N PRO A 84 5.07 -25.97 1.27
CA PRO A 84 5.20 -25.09 0.12
C PRO A 84 4.18 -25.47 -0.96
N THR A 85 3.52 -24.46 -1.53
CA THR A 85 2.65 -24.67 -2.69
C THR A 85 3.47 -24.53 -3.97
N HIS A 86 2.92 -24.94 -5.12
CA HIS A 86 3.54 -24.69 -6.42
C HIS A 86 3.56 -23.20 -6.83
N HIS A 87 2.96 -22.32 -6.02
CA HIS A 87 2.89 -20.87 -6.27
C HIS A 87 3.95 -20.10 -5.46
N GLN A 88 4.90 -20.79 -4.82
CA GLN A 88 6.01 -20.23 -4.07
C GLN A 88 7.33 -20.86 -4.54
#